data_AF-A0AAE9EIK5-F1
#
_entry.id   AF-A0AAE9EIK5-F1
#
_cell.length_a   1.000
_cell.length_b   1.000
_cell.length_c   1.000
_cell.angle_alpha   90.00
_cell.angle_beta   90.00
_cell.angle_gamma   90.00
#
_symmetry.space_group_name_H-M   'P 1'
#
loop_
_entity.id
_entity.type
_entity.pdbx_description
1 polymer ?
#
loop_
_entity_poly.entity_id
_entity_poly.type
_entity_poly.pdbx_seq_one_letter_code
_entity_poly.pdbx_strand_id
1 'polypeptide(L)'
;MSTSVKHREFVGEPMGDKEVTCIAGIGPTYGTKLTDAGFDKAYVLFGQYLLLKKDEDLFVEWLKETAGVTANHAKSAFNCLNEWAEQFI
;
A
#
# COMPACT_ATOMS: atom_id res chain seq x y z
N MET A 1 18.55 -1.59 7.30
CA MET A 1 17.50 -2.42 6.68
C MET A 1 17.46 -2.07 5.19
N SER A 2 17.53 -3.06 4.30
CA SER A 2 17.42 -2.81 2.86
C SER A 2 15.94 -2.81 2.50
N THR A 3 15.38 -1.66 2.13
CA THR A 3 14.03 -1.59 1.55
C THR A 3 14.03 -2.24 0.17
N SER A 4 12.89 -2.77 -0.26
CA SER A 4 12.78 -3.36 -1.60
C SER A 4 12.98 -2.29 -2.69
N VAL A 5 13.47 -2.69 -3.88
CA VAL A 5 13.59 -1.77 -5.03
C VAL A 5 12.27 -1.05 -5.30
N LYS A 6 11.18 -1.82 -5.29
CA LYS A 6 9.82 -1.33 -5.47
C LYS A 6 9.40 -0.25 -4.46
N HIS A 7 9.80 -0.42 -3.19
CA HIS A 7 9.56 0.60 -2.16
C HIS A 7 10.27 1.90 -2.53
N ARG A 8 11.56 1.83 -2.88
CA ARG A 8 12.38 2.99 -3.25
C ARG A 8 11.82 3.72 -4.48
N GLU A 9 11.37 2.97 -5.48
CA GLU A 9 10.73 3.53 -6.68
C GLU A 9 9.38 4.19 -6.37
N PHE A 10 8.62 3.64 -5.42
CA PHE A 10 7.34 4.24 -5.03
C PHE A 10 7.53 5.54 -4.26
N VAL A 11 8.41 5.56 -3.25
CA VAL A 11 8.64 6.74 -2.39
C VAL A 11 9.49 7.82 -3.05
N GLY A 12 10.21 7.51 -4.14
CA GLY A 12 11.09 8.47 -4.82
C GLY A 12 10.38 9.51 -5.69
N GLU A 13 9.07 9.34 -5.94
CA GLU A 13 8.29 10.25 -6.79
C GLU A 13 6.82 10.32 -6.34
N PRO A 14 6.06 11.37 -6.74
CA PRO A 14 4.63 11.43 -6.48
C PRO A 14 3.89 10.20 -7.04
N MET A 15 2.90 9.68 -6.29
CA MET A 15 2.23 8.42 -6.65
C MET A 15 1.47 8.46 -7.98
N GLY A 16 0.97 9.63 -8.41
CA GLY A 16 0.21 9.79 -9.66
C GLY A 16 -0.90 8.73 -9.83
N ASP A 17 -1.02 8.20 -11.06
CA ASP A 17 -1.96 7.13 -11.43
C ASP A 17 -1.33 5.73 -11.38
N LYS A 18 -0.30 5.53 -10.57
CA LYS A 18 0.35 4.21 -10.40
C LYS A 18 -0.69 3.16 -9.99
N GLU A 19 -0.53 1.95 -10.53
CA GLU A 19 -1.33 0.78 -10.15
C GLU A 19 -1.13 0.43 -8.66
N VAL A 20 -2.12 -0.20 -8.04
CA VAL A 20 -2.00 -0.69 -6.65
C VAL A 20 -0.84 -1.67 -6.49
N THR A 21 -0.51 -2.39 -7.56
CA THR A 21 0.64 -3.30 -7.65
C THR A 21 1.97 -2.57 -7.68
N CYS A 22 2.05 -1.24 -7.69
CA CYS A 22 3.30 -0.49 -7.52
C CYS A 22 3.68 -0.31 -6.04
N ILE A 23 2.75 -0.51 -5.10
CA ILE A 23 3.01 -0.38 -3.66
C ILE A 23 3.81 -1.59 -3.16
N ALA A 24 4.84 -1.35 -2.35
CA ALA A 24 5.63 -2.44 -1.77
C ALA A 24 4.74 -3.37 -0.93
N GLY A 25 5.02 -4.68 -0.94
CA GLY A 25 4.13 -5.66 -0.29
C GLY A 25 2.92 -6.11 -1.11
N ILE A 26 2.47 -5.34 -2.11
CA ILE A 26 1.35 -5.72 -2.99
C ILE A 26 1.85 -6.37 -4.29
N GLY A 27 1.97 -7.70 -4.29
CA GLY A 27 2.27 -8.46 -5.51
C GLY A 27 1.05 -8.61 -6.45
N PRO A 28 1.22 -9.16 -7.66
CA PRO A 28 0.12 -9.32 -8.63
C PRO A 28 -1.10 -10.05 -8.06
N THR A 29 -0.90 -11.12 -7.29
CA THR A 29 -1.99 -11.89 -6.67
C THR A 29 -2.84 -11.06 -5.70
N TYR A 30 -2.21 -10.23 -4.87
CA TYR A 30 -2.93 -9.34 -3.96
C TYR A 30 -3.51 -8.14 -4.70
N GLY A 31 -2.80 -7.66 -5.73
CA GLY A 31 -3.25 -6.62 -6.63
C GLY A 31 -4.58 -6.97 -7.29
N THR A 32 -4.73 -8.15 -7.89
CA THR A 32 -5.99 -8.58 -8.49
C THR A 32 -7.14 -8.54 -7.50
N LYS A 33 -6.94 -9.06 -6.27
CA LYS A 33 -7.98 -9.03 -5.24
C LYS A 33 -8.35 -7.61 -4.80
N LEU A 34 -7.36 -6.72 -4.71
CA LEU A 34 -7.58 -5.31 -4.41
C LEU A 34 -8.34 -4.62 -5.55
N THR A 35 -7.94 -4.85 -6.80
CA THR A 35 -8.64 -4.36 -7.99
C THR A 35 -10.09 -4.84 -8.03
N ASP A 36 -10.35 -6.13 -7.75
CA ASP A 36 -11.71 -6.69 -7.68
C ASP A 36 -12.54 -6.06 -6.56
N ALA A 37 -11.89 -5.61 -5.48
CA ALA A 37 -12.51 -4.86 -4.38
C ALA A 37 -12.62 -3.35 -4.65
N GLY A 38 -12.22 -2.87 -5.84
CA GLY A 38 -12.29 -1.46 -6.23
C GLY A 38 -11.05 -0.62 -5.92
N PHE A 39 -9.95 -1.25 -5.49
CA PHE A 39 -8.65 -0.63 -5.20
C PHE A 39 -7.65 -0.91 -6.33
N ASP A 40 -7.95 -0.40 -7.53
CA ASP A 40 -7.13 -0.57 -8.72
C ASP A 40 -5.88 0.33 -8.70
N LYS A 41 -6.00 1.57 -8.23
CA LYS A 41 -4.90 2.55 -8.17
C LYS A 41 -4.31 2.71 -6.78
N ALA A 42 -3.03 3.09 -6.75
CA ALA A 42 -2.28 3.36 -5.53
C ALA A 42 -2.95 4.46 -4.69
N TYR A 43 -3.48 5.50 -5.32
CA TYR A 43 -4.16 6.59 -4.61
C TYR A 43 -5.47 6.14 -3.95
N VAL A 44 -6.16 5.12 -4.48
CA VAL A 44 -7.39 4.58 -3.87
C VAL A 44 -7.04 3.84 -2.59
N LEU A 45 -6.00 2.99 -2.63
CA LEU A 45 -5.48 2.31 -1.45
C LEU A 45 -4.92 3.31 -0.42
N PHE A 46 -4.27 4.37 -0.89
CA PHE A 46 -3.80 5.45 -0.03
C PHE A 46 -4.95 6.21 0.64
N GLY A 47 -6.06 6.43 -0.07
CA GLY A 47 -7.29 6.99 0.51
C GLY A 47 -7.79 6.17 1.70
N GLN A 48 -7.78 4.84 1.60
CA GLN A 48 -8.12 3.97 2.72
C GLN A 48 -7.15 4.08 3.89
N TYR A 49 -5.85 4.14 3.61
CA TYR A 49 -4.83 4.41 4.64
C TYR A 49 -5.09 5.73 5.39
N LEU A 50 -5.51 6.78 4.69
CA LEU A 50 -5.87 8.06 5.30
C LEU A 50 -7.17 7.99 6.12
N LEU A 51 -8.18 7.26 5.65
CA LEU A 51 -9.44 7.04 6.39
C LEU A 51 -9.20 6.33 7.72
N LEU A 52 -8.24 5.41 7.75
CA LEU A 52 -7.78 4.72 8.95
C LEU A 52 -6.80 5.56 9.78
N LYS A 53 -6.70 6.86 9.51
CA LYS A 53 -5.88 7.83 10.26
C LYS A 53 -4.40 7.44 10.37
N LYS A 54 -3.86 6.77 9.34
CA LYS A 54 -2.48 6.29 9.33
C LYS A 54 -2.18 5.27 10.44
N ASP A 55 -3.20 4.62 10.99
CA ASP A 55 -3.02 3.60 12.03
C ASP A 55 -2.52 2.28 11.42
N GLU A 56 -1.36 1.82 11.88
CA GLU A 56 -0.71 0.61 11.35
C GLU A 56 -1.57 -0.64 11.57
N ASP A 57 -2.08 -0.82 12.78
CA ASP A 57 -2.77 -2.05 13.15
C ASP A 57 -4.10 -2.15 12.39
N LEU A 58 -4.87 -1.06 12.34
CA LEU A 58 -6.13 -1.00 11.58
C LEU A 58 -5.89 -1.21 10.08
N PHE A 59 -4.86 -0.60 9.50
CA PHE A 59 -4.57 -0.78 8.07
C PHE A 59 -4.13 -2.20 7.75
N VAL A 60 -3.26 -2.78 8.59
CA VAL A 60 -2.78 -4.15 8.42
C VAL A 60 -3.90 -5.16 8.56
N GLU A 61 -4.79 -4.98 9.55
CA GLU A 61 -5.98 -5.81 9.74
C GLU A 61 -6.94 -5.69 8.56
N TRP A 62 -7.27 -4.46 8.16
CA TRP A 62 -8.15 -4.21 7.02
C TRP A 62 -7.63 -4.84 5.71
N LEU A 63 -6.31 -4.76 5.45
CA LEU A 63 -5.72 -5.31 4.24
C LEU A 63 -5.71 -6.85 4.23
N LYS A 64 -5.57 -7.46 5.42
CA LYS A 64 -5.72 -8.91 5.59
C LYS A 64 -7.15 -9.35 5.28
N GLU A 65 -8.14 -8.64 5.82
CA GLU A 65 -9.55 -8.99 5.62
C GLU A 65 -10.00 -8.78 4.16
N THR A 66 -9.58 -7.67 3.55
CA THR A 66 -10.04 -7.27 2.22
C THR A 66 -9.40 -8.09 1.11
N ALA A 67 -8.09 -8.34 1.17
CA ALA A 67 -7.33 -8.97 0.09
C ALA A 67 -6.59 -10.25 0.50
N GLY A 68 -6.71 -10.69 1.76
CA GLY A 68 -6.02 -11.89 2.25
C GLY A 68 -4.51 -11.74 2.29
N VAL A 69 -4.01 -10.50 2.42
CA VAL A 69 -2.58 -10.20 2.44
C VAL A 69 -1.96 -10.71 3.74
N THR A 70 -0.77 -11.30 3.71
CA THR A 70 -0.10 -11.72 4.94
C THR A 70 0.37 -10.51 5.77
N ALA A 71 0.55 -10.68 7.08
CA ALA A 71 0.98 -9.60 7.98
C ALA A 71 2.26 -8.89 7.52
N ASN A 72 3.24 -9.64 6.99
CA ASN A 72 4.51 -9.08 6.54
C ASN A 72 4.34 -8.22 5.28
N HIS A 73 3.50 -8.67 4.33
CA HIS A 73 3.20 -7.91 3.12
C HIS A 73 2.36 -6.67 3.42
N ALA A 74 1.40 -6.79 4.35
CA ALA A 74 0.58 -5.66 4.79
C ALA A 74 1.40 -4.59 5.50
N LYS A 75 2.31 -4.98 6.41
CA LYS A 75 3.27 -4.05 7.04
C LYS A 75 4.18 -3.39 6.01
N SER A 76 4.61 -4.13 4.98
CA SER A 76 5.42 -3.57 3.90
C SER A 76 4.66 -2.50 3.11
N ALA A 77 3.37 -2.74 2.84
CA ALA A 77 2.50 -1.76 2.18
C ALA A 77 2.28 -0.53 3.06
N PHE A 78 2.00 -0.72 4.35
CA PHE A 78 1.87 0.36 5.31
C PHE A 78 3.12 1.24 5.35
N ASN A 79 4.31 0.64 5.54
CA ASN A 79 5.56 1.39 5.62
C ASN A 79 5.84 2.17 4.32
N CYS A 80 5.52 1.59 3.17
CA CYS A 80 5.66 2.25 1.87
C CYS A 80 4.75 3.48 1.74
N LEU A 81 3.49 3.37 2.17
CA LEU A 81 2.55 4.47 2.15
C LEU A 81 2.87 5.54 3.20
N ASN A 82 3.33 5.12 4.38
CA ASN A 82 3.70 6.03 5.47
C ASN A 82 4.92 6.87 5.11
N GLU A 83 5.97 6.24 4.58
CA GLU A 83 7.18 6.96 4.13
C GLU A 83 6.88 7.87 2.93
N TRP A 84 5.99 7.47 2.02
CA TRP A 84 5.53 8.36 0.95
C TRP A 84 4.75 9.56 1.52
N ALA A 85 3.85 9.32 2.48
CA ALA A 85 3.06 10.38 3.12
C ALA A 85 3.95 11.40 3.84
N GLU A 86 4.99 10.95 4.55
CA GLU A 86 5.96 11.84 5.24
C GLU A 86 6.75 12.74 4.27
N GLN A 87 6.88 12.34 3.00
CA GLN A 87 7.64 13.09 2.00
C GLN A 87 6.78 14.06 1.18
N PHE A 88 5.51 13.72 0.92
CA PHE A 88 4.66 14.44 -0.03
C PHE A 88 3.39 15.07 0.57
N ILE A 89 3.12 14.89 1.87
CA ILE A 89 1.96 15.47 2.61
C ILE A 89 2.42 16.10 3.92
#